data_AF-A0AAI8Z231-F1
#
_entry.id   AF-A0AAI8Z231-F1
#
_cell.length_a   1.000
_cell.length_b   1.000
_cell.length_c   1.000
_cell.angle_alpha   90.00
_cell.angle_beta   90.00
_cell.angle_gamma   90.00
#
_symmetry.space_group_name_H-M   'P 1'
#
loop_
_entity.id
_entity.type
_entity.pdbx_description
1 polymer ?
#
loop_
_entity_poly.entity_id
_entity_poly.type
_entity_poly.pdbx_seq_one_letter_code
_entity_poly.pdbx_strand_id
1 'polypeptide(L)'
;MLALQSLPASPSNSDSNSDSNGDSNGNHSNPSFHTLPAELLLDILPHIPFTPQALSGIRRTNSRLNKLITGHEHALVKDIKRIQFSPTSLRLFPSLHTNTFSGLSTLHDRLSTLDDLHSQWLRICSHSPELDWLKGRWETVHKIGLLLLYRLQDTASYPDKVALINALPATSLVCLLFKLISSIKILRIHGPCPINAHHAAGDIMQRSDIELALEEMLLQHGPDFFLALLHPTSHPKSPWAISYATPPFPPIHLSIQTKTNLPPPLLLHSSLTSEISCMLTRQNAHPPQPRTLTSCLRRALAARLDCHFSQNTAQMWQILSSTAFDDVGEEKVIQVVRGEVIERGMKRIF
;
A
#
# COMPACT_ATOMS: atom_id res chain seq x y z
N MET A 1 9.30 -11.17 5.56
CA MET A 1 8.68 -10.31 6.59
C MET A 1 9.79 -9.75 7.43
N LEU A 2 9.93 -8.43 7.50
CA LEU A 2 10.94 -7.78 8.33
C LEU A 2 10.69 -8.18 9.78
N ALA A 3 11.50 -9.08 10.32
CA ALA A 3 11.57 -9.29 11.75
C ALA A 3 12.08 -7.97 12.33
N LEU A 4 11.16 -7.10 12.72
CA LEU A 4 11.45 -6.01 13.64
C LEU A 4 12.00 -6.67 14.90
N GLN A 5 13.33 -6.75 14.98
CA GLN A 5 14.02 -7.15 16.19
C GLN A 5 13.62 -6.14 17.26
N SER A 6 12.74 -6.57 18.15
CA SER A 6 12.40 -5.85 19.36
C SER A 6 13.67 -5.63 20.17
N LEU A 7 14.13 -4.38 20.23
CA LEU A 7 15.20 -3.98 21.14
C LEU A 7 14.77 -4.30 22.59
N PRO A 8 15.65 -4.89 23.42
CA PRO A 8 15.32 -5.18 24.80
C PRO A 8 15.12 -3.89 25.60
N ALA A 9 14.07 -3.88 26.43
CA ALA A 9 13.78 -2.80 27.35
C ALA A 9 14.94 -2.66 28.37
N SER A 10 15.51 -1.45 28.46
CA SER A 10 16.54 -1.13 29.44
C SER A 10 16.00 -1.25 30.87
N PRO A 11 16.77 -1.82 31.82
CA PRO A 11 16.36 -1.90 33.21
C PRO A 11 16.41 -0.52 33.87
N SER A 12 15.32 -0.16 34.53
CA SER A 12 15.25 0.93 35.51
C SER A 12 16.12 0.59 36.72
N ASN A 13 17.18 1.36 36.94
CA ASN A 13 17.96 1.28 38.18
C ASN A 13 17.77 2.55 39.01
N SER A 14 17.26 2.33 40.22
CA SER A 14 17.10 3.27 41.31
C SER A 14 18.40 3.41 42.12
N ASP A 15 18.63 4.64 42.58
CA ASP A 15 19.28 5.11 43.82
C ASP A 15 20.65 4.54 44.24
N SER A 16 21.65 5.43 44.42
CA SER A 16 22.06 5.94 45.75
C SER A 16 23.34 6.80 45.71
N ASN A 17 23.34 7.82 46.57
CA ASN A 17 24.42 8.77 46.93
C ASN A 17 25.77 8.14 47.28
N SER A 18 26.87 8.86 47.01
CA SER A 18 27.82 9.32 48.05
C SER A 18 28.95 10.21 47.49
N ASP A 19 29.26 11.27 48.25
CA ASP A 19 30.31 12.26 48.05
C ASP A 19 31.72 11.67 48.09
N SER A 20 32.62 12.13 47.21
CA SER A 20 34.04 12.35 47.55
C SER A 20 34.71 13.34 46.59
N ASN A 21 35.20 14.45 47.15
CA ASN A 21 36.08 15.42 46.50
C ASN A 21 37.39 14.77 46.01
N GLY A 22 37.81 15.12 44.79
CA GLY A 22 39.11 14.77 44.24
C GLY A 22 39.41 15.54 42.95
N ASP A 23 39.92 16.76 43.11
CA ASP A 23 40.49 17.59 42.05
C ASP A 23 41.58 16.83 41.26
N SER A 24 41.35 16.60 39.97
CA SER A 24 42.38 16.38 38.95
C SER A 24 41.82 16.80 37.60
N ASN A 25 42.01 18.08 37.28
CA ASN A 25 41.46 18.80 36.14
C ASN A 25 42.14 18.34 34.82
N GLY A 26 41.80 17.14 34.34
CA GLY A 26 42.09 16.65 33.01
C GLY A 26 40.85 16.83 32.13
N ASN A 27 40.72 17.98 31.48
CA ASN A 27 39.58 18.35 30.64
C ASN A 27 39.61 17.53 29.34
N HIS A 28 39.33 16.22 29.43
CA HIS A 28 39.11 15.35 28.30
C HIS A 28 37.78 15.74 27.66
N SER A 29 37.84 16.66 26.70
CA SER A 29 36.71 16.97 25.83
C SER A 29 36.30 15.69 25.11
N ASN A 30 35.20 15.08 25.56
CA ASN A 30 34.62 13.93 24.90
C ASN A 30 34.42 14.28 23.42
N PRO A 31 34.94 13.46 22.49
CA PRO A 31 34.83 13.77 21.07
C PRO A 31 33.35 13.88 20.69
N SER A 32 32.95 15.09 20.30
CA SER A 32 31.59 15.34 19.85
C SER A 32 31.37 14.67 18.49
N PHE A 33 30.18 14.12 18.25
CA PHE A 33 29.81 13.53 16.96
C PHE A 33 30.08 14.45 15.76
N HIS A 34 30.08 15.77 15.98
CA HIS A 34 30.35 16.78 14.96
C HIS A 34 31.82 16.88 14.54
N THR A 35 32.76 16.30 15.29
CA THR A 35 34.19 16.29 14.94
C THR A 35 34.60 15.05 14.12
N LEU A 36 33.71 14.07 13.96
CA LEU A 36 34.00 12.87 13.17
C LEU A 36 34.27 13.23 11.70
N PRO A 37 35.23 12.54 11.05
CA PRO A 37 35.42 12.59 9.60
C PRO A 37 34.14 12.25 8.82
N ALA A 38 34.01 12.81 7.62
CA ALA A 38 32.82 12.63 6.78
C ALA A 38 32.62 11.15 6.39
N GLU A 39 33.73 10.45 6.19
CA GLU A 39 33.82 9.05 5.80
C GLU A 39 33.21 8.14 6.88
N LEU A 40 33.56 8.37 8.15
CA LEU A 40 32.98 7.61 9.27
C LEU A 40 31.48 7.89 9.42
N LEU A 41 31.04 9.13 9.20
CA LEU A 41 29.62 9.45 9.24
C LEU A 41 28.85 8.74 8.11
N LEU A 42 29.40 8.72 6.90
CA LEU A 42 28.81 8.00 5.76
C LEU A 42 28.80 6.49 5.95
N ASP A 43 29.78 5.93 6.66
CA ASP A 43 29.83 4.50 6.99
C ASP A 43 28.80 4.12 8.06
N ILE A 44 28.60 4.97 9.07
CA ILE A 44 27.63 4.73 10.16
C ILE A 44 26.18 4.86 9.67
N LEU A 45 25.88 5.85 8.83
CA LEU A 45 24.50 6.21 8.46
C LEU A 45 23.68 5.03 7.90
N PRO A 46 24.19 4.19 6.99
CA PRO A 46 23.49 3.02 6.47
C PRO A 46 23.13 1.94 7.50
N HIS A 47 23.70 1.98 8.70
CA HIS A 47 23.37 1.03 9.78
C HIS A 47 22.22 1.51 10.68
N ILE A 48 21.81 2.78 10.58
CA ILE A 48 20.66 3.30 11.32
C ILE A 48 19.38 2.81 10.63
N PRO A 49 18.45 2.13 11.34
CA PRO A 49 17.19 1.67 10.76
C PRO A 49 16.47 2.78 9.99
N PHE A 50 16.29 2.57 8.70
CA PHE A 50 15.76 3.56 7.80
C PHE A 50 14.27 3.73 8.05
N THR A 51 13.89 4.94 8.45
CA THR A 51 12.52 5.44 8.32
C THR A 51 12.59 6.85 7.72
N PRO A 52 11.59 7.28 6.93
CA PRO A 52 11.55 8.65 6.40
C PRO A 52 11.69 9.72 7.50
N GLN A 53 11.10 9.45 8.67
CA GLN A 53 11.13 10.32 9.83
C GLN A 53 12.52 10.36 10.47
N ALA A 54 13.18 9.21 10.66
CA ALA A 54 14.54 9.15 11.21
C ALA A 54 15.53 9.91 10.31
N LEU A 55 15.46 9.69 8.98
CA LEU A 55 16.32 10.42 8.05
C LEU A 55 16.05 11.93 8.11
N SER A 56 14.77 12.36 8.14
CA SER A 56 14.43 13.77 8.31
C SER A 56 14.92 14.32 9.65
N GLY A 57 14.89 13.54 10.72
CA GLY A 57 15.41 13.91 12.03
C GLY A 57 16.91 14.17 11.97
N ILE A 58 17.67 13.22 11.42
CA ILE A 58 19.14 13.31 11.25
C ILE A 58 19.53 14.53 10.40
N ARG A 59 18.79 14.81 9.31
CA ARG A 59 19.04 15.99 8.48
C ARG A 59 18.80 17.32 9.22
N ARG A 60 17.96 17.33 10.25
CA ARG A 60 17.65 18.54 11.03
C ARG A 60 18.61 18.79 12.19
N THR A 61 19.38 17.79 12.62
CA THR A 61 20.28 17.96 13.78
C THR A 61 21.46 18.87 13.48
N ASN A 62 22.02 18.83 12.25
CA ASN A 62 23.19 19.62 11.89
C ASN A 62 23.26 19.91 10.37
N SER A 63 23.65 21.13 10.00
CA SER A 63 23.78 21.55 8.59
C SER A 63 24.87 20.80 7.82
N ARG A 64 25.97 20.42 8.48
CA ARG A 64 27.04 19.55 7.93
C ARG A 64 26.49 18.19 7.55
N LEU A 65 25.72 17.55 8.44
CA LEU A 65 25.07 16.26 8.16
C LEU A 65 24.06 16.37 7.02
N ASN A 66 23.24 17.43 7.00
CA ASN A 66 22.31 17.65 5.89
C ASN A 66 23.03 17.77 4.54
N LYS A 67 24.12 18.55 4.48
CA LYS A 67 24.95 18.68 3.28
C LYS A 67 25.56 17.34 2.87
N LEU A 68 26.12 16.60 3.83
CA LEU A 68 26.71 15.28 3.60
C LEU A 68 25.67 14.28 3.06
N ILE A 69 24.52 14.15 3.72
CA ILE A 69 23.44 13.24 3.32
C ILE A 69 22.90 13.60 1.94
N THR A 70 22.68 14.89 1.67
CA THR A 70 22.16 15.34 0.38
C THR A 70 23.20 15.17 -0.73
N GLY A 71 24.48 15.44 -0.46
CA GLY A 71 25.56 15.28 -1.42
C GLY A 71 25.90 13.82 -1.77
N HIS A 72 25.63 12.89 -0.85
CA HIS A 72 25.92 11.46 -1.01
C HIS A 72 24.67 10.58 -1.07
N GLU A 73 23.52 11.13 -1.49
CA GLU A 73 22.23 10.43 -1.52
C GLU A 73 22.32 9.08 -2.24
N HIS A 74 22.88 9.04 -3.45
CA HIS A 74 22.92 7.79 -4.23
C HIS A 74 23.77 6.70 -3.58
N ALA A 75 24.92 7.07 -2.97
CA ALA A 75 25.79 6.13 -2.26
C ALA A 75 25.09 5.59 -1.00
N LEU A 76 24.52 6.48 -0.19
CA LEU A 76 23.80 6.12 1.02
C LEU A 76 22.57 5.24 0.71
N VAL A 77 21.78 5.59 -0.29
CA VAL A 77 20.63 4.79 -0.73
C VAL A 77 21.06 3.39 -1.16
N LYS A 78 22.17 3.27 -1.90
CA LYS A 78 22.73 1.98 -2.31
C LYS A 78 23.14 1.14 -1.10
N ASP A 79 23.84 1.73 -0.13
CA ASP A 79 24.30 1.03 1.07
C ASP A 79 23.15 0.65 2.00
N ILE A 80 22.18 1.55 2.21
CA ILE A 80 20.94 1.28 2.96
C ILE A 80 20.18 0.10 2.33
N LYS A 81 20.02 0.08 1.01
CA LYS A 81 19.38 -1.04 0.30
C LYS A 81 20.09 -2.36 0.56
N ARG A 82 21.42 -2.36 0.46
CA ARG A 82 22.24 -3.56 0.64
C ARG A 82 22.16 -4.09 2.08
N ILE A 83 22.17 -3.20 3.07
CA ILE A 83 22.27 -3.57 4.49
C ILE A 83 20.90 -3.90 5.08
N GLN A 84 19.86 -3.13 4.75
CA GLN A 84 18.60 -3.16 5.49
C GLN A 84 17.44 -3.83 4.75
N PHE A 85 17.49 -3.94 3.42
CA PHE A 85 16.39 -4.47 2.62
C PHE A 85 16.75 -5.80 1.99
N SER A 86 15.84 -6.78 2.09
CA SER A 86 16.03 -8.04 1.37
C SER A 86 15.96 -7.80 -0.15
N PRO A 87 16.75 -8.52 -0.97
CA PRO A 87 16.64 -8.46 -2.43
C PRO A 87 15.22 -8.77 -2.92
N THR A 88 14.51 -9.64 -2.21
CA THR A 88 13.13 -10.02 -2.51
C THR A 88 12.16 -8.86 -2.32
N SER A 89 12.26 -8.11 -1.22
CA SER A 89 11.41 -6.93 -0.95
C SER A 89 11.52 -5.88 -2.05
N LEU A 90 12.71 -5.67 -2.60
CA LEU A 90 12.94 -4.75 -3.72
C LEU A 90 12.28 -5.23 -5.01
N ARG A 91 12.18 -6.55 -5.22
CA ARG A 91 11.60 -7.15 -6.42
C ARG A 91 10.08 -7.25 -6.39
N LEU A 92 9.44 -7.07 -5.23
CA LEU A 92 7.98 -7.03 -5.08
C LEU A 92 7.34 -5.84 -5.80
N PHE A 93 8.07 -4.74 -6.00
CA PHE A 93 7.59 -3.51 -6.63
C PHE A 93 8.38 -3.21 -7.91
N PRO A 94 8.13 -3.93 -9.01
CA PRO A 94 8.96 -3.83 -10.22
C PRO A 94 8.97 -2.44 -10.85
N SER A 95 7.92 -1.64 -10.64
CA SER A 95 7.79 -0.29 -11.19
C SER A 95 8.37 0.80 -10.28
N LEU A 96 8.83 0.47 -9.07
CA LEU A 96 9.27 1.45 -8.10
C LEU A 96 10.76 1.77 -8.24
N HIS A 97 11.09 3.03 -8.53
CA HIS A 97 12.46 3.51 -8.52
C HIS A 97 12.93 3.79 -7.10
N THR A 98 13.91 3.01 -6.60
CA THR A 98 14.41 3.11 -5.22
C THR A 98 15.85 3.64 -5.16
N ASN A 99 16.30 4.42 -6.15
CA ASN A 99 17.66 4.99 -6.21
C ASN A 99 17.77 6.37 -5.53
N THR A 100 16.69 6.85 -4.93
CA THR A 100 16.60 8.10 -4.18
C THR A 100 16.02 7.85 -2.79
N PHE A 101 16.20 8.78 -1.85
CA PHE A 101 15.56 8.74 -0.54
C PHE A 101 14.04 8.80 -0.64
N SER A 102 13.52 9.51 -1.64
CA SER A 102 12.08 9.53 -1.93
C SER A 102 11.59 8.13 -2.32
N GLY A 103 12.29 7.47 -3.25
CA GLY A 103 11.98 6.09 -3.66
C GLY A 103 12.07 5.08 -2.51
N LEU A 104 13.09 5.20 -1.65
CA LEU A 104 13.20 4.39 -0.43
C LEU A 104 12.07 4.67 0.57
N SER A 105 11.67 5.93 0.71
CA SER A 105 10.54 6.29 1.58
C SER A 105 9.25 5.65 1.08
N THR A 106 8.97 5.70 -0.22
CA THR A 106 7.83 5.02 -0.83
C THR A 106 7.90 3.50 -0.63
N LEU A 107 9.07 2.89 -0.80
CA LEU A 107 9.25 1.46 -0.55
C LEU A 107 8.93 1.11 0.90
N HIS A 108 9.49 1.86 1.85
CA HIS A 108 9.26 1.68 3.28
C HIS A 108 7.77 1.80 3.62
N ASP A 109 7.10 2.85 3.14
CA ASP A 109 5.66 3.04 3.36
C ASP A 109 4.83 1.89 2.80
N ARG A 110 5.16 1.38 1.60
CA ARG A 110 4.45 0.24 1.00
C ARG A 110 4.66 -1.06 1.76
N LEU A 111 5.88 -1.35 2.21
CA LEU A 111 6.15 -2.52 3.03
C LEU A 111 5.39 -2.44 4.36
N SER A 112 5.41 -1.27 5.00
CA SER A 112 4.64 -1.02 6.22
C SER A 112 3.13 -1.19 6.00
N THR A 113 2.58 -0.67 4.89
CA THR A 113 1.18 -0.87 4.51
C THR A 113 0.85 -2.34 4.27
N LEU A 114 1.71 -3.10 3.60
CA LEU A 114 1.49 -4.53 3.38
C LEU A 114 1.45 -5.31 4.70
N ASP A 115 2.37 -5.02 5.62
CA ASP A 115 2.43 -5.67 6.93
C ASP A 115 1.21 -5.30 7.79
N ASP A 116 0.77 -4.04 7.75
CA ASP A 116 -0.45 -3.58 8.43
C ASP A 116 -1.71 -4.24 7.85
N LEU A 117 -1.88 -4.22 6.52
CA LEU A 117 -3.00 -4.88 5.84
C LEU A 117 -3.03 -6.39 6.09
N HIS A 118 -1.88 -7.05 6.14
CA HIS A 118 -1.78 -8.47 6.47
C HIS A 118 -2.22 -8.73 7.93
N SER A 119 -1.75 -7.92 8.88
CA SER A 119 -2.16 -8.02 10.29
C SER A 119 -3.67 -7.81 10.45
N GLN A 120 -4.22 -6.84 9.72
CA GLN A 120 -5.66 -6.56 9.71
C GLN A 120 -6.45 -7.67 9.04
N TRP A 121 -5.96 -8.24 7.95
CA TRP A 121 -6.60 -9.37 7.26
C TRP A 121 -6.81 -10.53 8.23
N LEU A 122 -5.78 -10.90 9.00
CA LEU A 122 -5.87 -11.96 10.01
C LEU A 122 -6.93 -11.64 11.07
N ARG A 123 -6.97 -10.39 11.55
CA ARG A 123 -7.97 -9.94 12.52
C ARG A 123 -9.38 -9.97 11.93
N ILE A 124 -9.58 -9.39 10.76
CA ILE A 124 -10.87 -9.28 10.07
C ILE A 124 -11.45 -10.66 9.79
N CYS A 125 -10.65 -11.55 9.21
CA CYS A 125 -11.10 -12.89 8.90
C CYS A 125 -11.41 -13.68 10.18
N SER A 126 -10.63 -13.51 11.26
CA SER A 126 -10.83 -14.29 12.50
C SER A 126 -12.15 -14.00 13.22
N HIS A 127 -12.70 -12.78 13.12
CA HIS A 127 -13.85 -12.35 13.92
C HIS A 127 -15.17 -12.29 13.15
N SER A 128 -15.17 -12.45 11.83
CA SER A 128 -16.38 -12.32 11.01
C SER A 128 -16.72 -13.64 10.30
N PRO A 129 -17.81 -14.33 10.68
CA PRO A 129 -18.19 -15.60 10.06
C PRO A 129 -18.50 -15.45 8.57
N GLU A 130 -18.96 -14.28 8.14
CA GLU A 130 -19.21 -13.95 6.72
C GLU A 130 -17.92 -13.93 5.88
N LEU A 131 -16.75 -13.80 6.54
CA LEU A 131 -15.43 -13.76 5.91
C LEU A 131 -14.60 -15.01 6.22
N ASP A 132 -15.18 -16.04 6.84
CA ASP A 132 -14.46 -17.27 7.17
C ASP A 132 -13.84 -17.94 5.92
N TRP A 133 -14.51 -17.81 4.78
CA TRP A 133 -14.03 -18.33 3.51
C TRP A 133 -12.71 -17.67 3.03
N LEU A 134 -12.31 -16.53 3.59
CA LEU A 134 -11.04 -15.83 3.31
C LEU A 134 -9.86 -16.34 4.13
N LYS A 135 -10.09 -17.19 5.14
CA LYS A 135 -9.02 -17.74 5.99
C LYS A 135 -8.09 -18.68 5.24
N GLY A 136 -6.88 -18.85 5.77
CA GLY A 136 -5.91 -19.84 5.28
C GLY A 136 -5.32 -19.49 3.92
N ARG A 137 -5.50 -20.38 2.94
CA ARG A 137 -4.78 -20.37 1.65
C ARG A 137 -4.95 -19.11 0.78
N TRP A 138 -5.90 -18.24 1.11
CA TRP A 138 -6.21 -17.05 0.32
C TRP A 138 -5.34 -15.85 0.66
N GLU A 139 -4.57 -15.92 1.74
CA GLU A 139 -3.69 -14.85 2.18
C GLU A 139 -2.64 -14.50 1.10
N THR A 140 -2.00 -15.51 0.51
CA THR A 140 -1.02 -15.29 -0.57
C THR A 140 -1.67 -14.66 -1.80
N VAL A 141 -2.88 -15.10 -2.17
CA VAL A 141 -3.64 -14.53 -3.29
C VAL A 141 -3.98 -13.07 -3.01
N HIS A 142 -4.39 -12.76 -1.77
CA HIS A 142 -4.65 -11.40 -1.32
C HIS A 142 -3.39 -10.51 -1.43
N LYS A 143 -2.24 -11.01 -0.96
CA LYS A 143 -0.95 -10.32 -1.04
C LYS A 143 -0.54 -10.07 -2.50
N ILE A 144 -0.66 -11.05 -3.39
CA ILE A 144 -0.39 -10.89 -4.82
C ILE A 144 -1.30 -9.81 -5.42
N GLY A 145 -2.59 -9.85 -5.11
CA GLY A 145 -3.55 -8.86 -5.60
C GLY A 145 -3.23 -7.43 -5.12
N LEU A 146 -2.78 -7.26 -3.87
CA LEU A 146 -2.29 -5.97 -3.35
C LEU A 146 -1.06 -5.46 -4.12
N LEU A 147 -0.10 -6.34 -4.39
CA LEU A 147 1.10 -5.99 -5.16
C LEU A 147 0.78 -5.61 -6.61
N LEU A 148 -0.18 -6.30 -7.23
CA LEU A 148 -0.69 -5.96 -8.56
C LEU A 148 -1.40 -4.60 -8.57
N LEU A 149 -2.16 -4.27 -7.52
CA LEU A 149 -2.75 -2.94 -7.36
C LEU A 149 -1.69 -1.85 -7.23
N TYR A 150 -0.61 -2.08 -6.48
CA TYR A 150 0.52 -1.13 -6.44
C TYR A 150 1.17 -0.95 -7.81
N ARG A 151 1.35 -2.03 -8.58
CA ARG A 151 1.89 -1.96 -9.94
C ARG A 151 0.99 -1.14 -10.87
N LEU A 152 -0.33 -1.28 -10.75
CA LEU A 152 -1.29 -0.45 -11.48
C LEU A 152 -1.26 1.01 -11.01
N GLN A 153 -1.14 1.26 -9.70
CA GLN A 153 -1.03 2.60 -9.14
C GLN A 153 0.23 3.34 -9.63
N ASP A 154 1.34 2.63 -9.80
CA ASP A 154 2.60 3.17 -10.37
C ASP A 154 2.49 3.57 -11.84
N THR A 155 1.44 3.10 -12.51
CA THR A 155 1.21 3.40 -13.92
C THR A 155 0.48 4.74 -14.04
N ALA A 156 1.17 5.75 -14.58
CA ALA A 156 0.72 7.15 -14.49
C ALA A 156 -0.55 7.45 -15.29
N SER A 157 -0.70 6.89 -16.49
CA SER A 157 -1.82 7.20 -17.38
C SER A 157 -2.86 6.08 -17.43
N TYR A 158 -4.12 6.45 -17.68
CA TYR A 158 -5.20 5.50 -17.88
C TYR A 158 -4.93 4.52 -19.05
N PRO A 159 -4.48 4.96 -20.24
CA PRO A 159 -4.12 4.06 -21.33
C PRO A 159 -3.04 3.04 -20.96
N ASP A 160 -2.02 3.46 -20.20
CA ASP A 160 -0.96 2.55 -19.75
C ASP A 160 -1.48 1.51 -18.76
N LYS A 161 -2.43 1.88 -17.88
CA LYS A 161 -3.11 0.91 -17.00
C LYS A 161 -3.89 -0.13 -17.80
N VAL A 162 -4.60 0.29 -18.85
CA VAL A 162 -5.31 -0.63 -19.75
C VAL A 162 -4.33 -1.54 -20.48
N ALA A 163 -3.23 -1.00 -21.00
CA ALA A 163 -2.19 -1.78 -21.65
C ALA A 163 -1.59 -2.83 -20.70
N LEU A 164 -1.28 -2.42 -19.46
CA LEU A 164 -0.78 -3.32 -18.42
C LEU A 164 -1.79 -4.44 -18.13
N ILE A 165 -3.07 -4.11 -17.89
CA ILE A 165 -4.12 -5.12 -17.64
C ILE A 165 -4.21 -6.12 -18.80
N ASN A 166 -4.22 -5.64 -20.05
CA ASN A 166 -4.29 -6.52 -21.21
C ASN A 166 -3.04 -7.40 -21.38
N ALA A 167 -1.88 -6.94 -20.92
CA ALA A 167 -0.62 -7.69 -20.97
C ALA A 167 -0.51 -8.77 -19.87
N LEU A 168 -1.27 -8.67 -18.78
CA LEU A 168 -1.20 -9.62 -17.67
C LEU A 168 -1.68 -11.04 -18.08
N PRO A 169 -1.05 -12.10 -17.54
CA PRO A 169 -1.53 -13.47 -17.73
C PRO A 169 -2.77 -13.73 -16.87
N ALA A 170 -3.50 -14.80 -17.20
CA ALA A 170 -4.72 -15.19 -16.50
C ALA A 170 -4.53 -15.27 -14.98
N THR A 171 -3.43 -15.86 -14.50
CA THR A 171 -3.11 -15.98 -13.07
C THR A 171 -3.08 -14.63 -12.35
N SER A 172 -2.42 -13.62 -12.93
CA SER A 172 -2.37 -12.29 -12.34
C SER A 172 -3.75 -11.62 -12.37
N LEU A 173 -4.49 -11.77 -13.48
CA LEU A 173 -5.84 -11.22 -13.63
C LEU A 173 -6.82 -11.82 -12.61
N VAL A 174 -6.76 -13.13 -12.32
CA VAL A 174 -7.60 -13.76 -11.30
C VAL A 174 -7.21 -13.33 -9.89
N CYS A 175 -5.93 -13.14 -9.57
CA CYS A 175 -5.50 -12.60 -8.28
C CYS A 175 -5.98 -11.16 -8.09
N LEU A 176 -5.92 -10.35 -9.15
CA LEU A 176 -6.43 -8.98 -9.13
C LEU A 176 -7.95 -8.94 -8.94
N LEU A 177 -8.71 -9.76 -9.69
CA LEU A 177 -10.17 -9.87 -9.54
C LEU A 177 -10.56 -10.37 -8.13
N PHE A 178 -9.85 -11.36 -7.60
CA PHE A 178 -10.03 -11.86 -6.24
C PHE A 178 -9.84 -10.75 -5.22
N LYS A 179 -8.80 -9.92 -5.40
CA LYS A 179 -8.53 -8.80 -4.50
C LYS A 179 -9.66 -7.77 -4.52
N LEU A 180 -10.22 -7.45 -5.69
CA LEU A 180 -11.38 -6.55 -5.78
C LEU A 180 -12.60 -7.11 -5.03
N ILE A 181 -12.96 -8.37 -5.30
CA ILE A 181 -14.11 -9.04 -4.67
C ILE A 181 -13.92 -9.14 -3.16
N SER A 182 -12.76 -9.59 -2.69
CA SER A 182 -12.48 -9.72 -1.26
C SER A 182 -12.46 -8.35 -0.56
N SER A 183 -11.91 -7.31 -1.19
CA SER A 183 -11.95 -5.95 -0.66
C SER A 183 -13.38 -5.41 -0.52
N ILE A 184 -14.26 -5.62 -1.51
CA ILE A 184 -15.68 -5.27 -1.41
C ILE A 184 -16.32 -5.99 -0.22
N LYS A 185 -16.14 -7.31 -0.11
CA LYS A 185 -16.76 -8.11 0.97
C LYS A 185 -16.30 -7.66 2.35
N ILE A 186 -15.01 -7.36 2.51
CA ILE A 186 -14.48 -6.81 3.74
C ILE A 186 -15.11 -5.44 4.06
N LEU A 187 -15.15 -4.53 3.07
CA LEU A 187 -15.68 -3.18 3.27
C LEU A 187 -17.21 -3.14 3.45
N ARG A 188 -17.94 -4.15 2.99
CA ARG A 188 -19.36 -4.29 3.31
C ARG A 188 -19.59 -4.48 4.81
N ILE A 189 -18.67 -5.13 5.50
CA ILE A 189 -18.81 -5.41 6.94
C ILE A 189 -18.17 -4.29 7.77
N HIS A 190 -16.96 -3.89 7.39
CA HIS A 190 -16.13 -2.98 8.19
C HIS A 190 -15.99 -1.57 7.62
N GLY A 191 -16.39 -1.35 6.38
CA GLY A 191 -16.25 -0.07 5.71
C GLY A 191 -17.35 0.94 6.10
N PRO A 192 -17.14 2.22 5.76
CA PRO A 192 -18.09 3.29 6.02
C PRO A 192 -19.28 3.25 5.05
N CYS A 193 -20.33 4.02 5.33
CA CYS A 193 -21.34 4.36 4.32
C CYS A 193 -20.69 5.14 3.16
N PRO A 194 -21.10 4.91 1.91
CA PRO A 194 -22.22 4.07 1.46
C PRO A 194 -21.87 2.59 1.23
N ILE A 195 -20.63 2.17 1.52
CA ILE A 195 -20.13 0.82 1.18
C ILE A 195 -20.64 -0.24 2.17
N ASN A 196 -20.88 0.13 3.43
CA ASN A 196 -21.40 -0.78 4.43
C ASN A 196 -22.69 -1.49 3.98
N ALA A 197 -22.86 -2.77 4.29
CA ALA A 197 -24.00 -3.61 3.93
C ALA A 197 -25.36 -3.03 4.36
N HIS A 198 -25.40 -2.24 5.44
CA HIS A 198 -26.61 -1.58 5.92
C HIS A 198 -27.09 -0.44 5.02
N HIS A 199 -26.20 0.20 4.27
CA HIS A 199 -26.58 1.25 3.33
C HIS A 199 -27.30 0.63 2.11
N ALA A 200 -28.40 1.19 1.62
CA ALA A 200 -29.13 0.61 0.48
C ALA A 200 -29.50 -0.89 0.66
N ALA A 201 -29.74 -1.34 1.89
CA ALA A 201 -30.17 -2.71 2.17
C ALA A 201 -31.56 -2.94 1.56
N GLY A 202 -31.60 -3.56 0.38
CA GLY A 202 -32.82 -3.81 -0.40
C GLY A 202 -32.78 -3.26 -1.82
N ASP A 203 -31.89 -2.31 -2.12
CA ASP A 203 -31.68 -1.82 -3.49
C ASP A 203 -30.47 -2.52 -4.12
N ILE A 204 -30.75 -3.60 -4.85
CA ILE A 204 -29.74 -4.42 -5.52
C ILE A 204 -29.00 -3.61 -6.60
N MET A 205 -29.70 -2.70 -7.30
CA MET A 205 -29.11 -1.93 -8.39
C MET A 205 -28.15 -0.89 -7.84
N GLN A 206 -28.59 -0.10 -6.86
CA GLN A 206 -27.73 0.88 -6.20
C GLN A 206 -26.51 0.22 -5.54
N ARG A 207 -26.70 -0.95 -4.93
CA ARG A 207 -25.60 -1.74 -4.37
C ARG A 207 -24.59 -2.14 -5.43
N SER A 208 -25.06 -2.63 -6.58
CA SER A 208 -24.20 -3.01 -7.70
C SER A 208 -23.38 -1.82 -8.20
N ASP A 209 -23.98 -0.64 -8.29
CA ASP A 209 -23.28 0.58 -8.73
C ASP A 209 -22.19 1.01 -7.72
N ILE A 210 -22.48 0.95 -6.43
CA ILE A 210 -21.50 1.23 -5.36
C ILE A 210 -20.33 0.25 -5.44
N GLU A 211 -20.61 -1.05 -5.57
CA GLU A 211 -19.57 -2.07 -5.65
C GLU A 211 -18.71 -1.88 -6.91
N LEU A 212 -19.32 -1.60 -8.07
CA LEU A 212 -18.61 -1.36 -9.32
C LEU A 212 -17.74 -0.09 -9.25
N ALA A 213 -18.24 0.98 -8.65
CA ALA A 213 -17.47 2.21 -8.41
C ALA A 213 -16.28 1.95 -7.49
N LEU A 214 -16.46 1.12 -6.46
CA LEU A 214 -15.38 0.75 -5.56
C LEU A 214 -14.28 -0.06 -6.26
N GLU A 215 -14.65 -1.00 -7.13
CA GLU A 215 -13.69 -1.76 -7.95
C GLU A 215 -12.85 -0.82 -8.83
N GLU A 216 -13.51 0.14 -9.48
CA GLU A 216 -12.85 1.10 -10.36
C GLU A 216 -11.90 2.01 -9.56
N MET A 217 -12.32 2.52 -8.41
CA MET A 217 -11.48 3.33 -7.53
C MET A 217 -10.27 2.54 -7.00
N LEU A 218 -10.43 1.25 -6.68
CA LEU A 218 -9.31 0.39 -6.28
C LEU A 218 -8.29 0.23 -7.42
N LEU A 219 -8.74 -0.01 -8.65
CA LEU A 219 -7.84 -0.11 -9.81
C LEU A 219 -7.16 1.22 -10.15
N GLN A 220 -7.83 2.35 -9.89
CA GLN A 220 -7.26 3.68 -10.14
C GLN A 220 -6.27 4.11 -9.06
N HIS A 221 -6.60 3.93 -7.79
CA HIS A 221 -5.87 4.52 -6.66
C HIS A 221 -5.03 3.53 -5.86
N GLY A 222 -5.22 2.23 -6.07
CA GLY A 222 -4.43 1.17 -5.46
C GLY A 222 -4.78 0.88 -4.00
N PRO A 223 -3.88 0.21 -3.25
CA PRO A 223 -4.13 -0.25 -1.88
C PRO A 223 -4.34 0.87 -0.86
N ASP A 224 -3.77 2.05 -1.09
CA ASP A 224 -3.89 3.17 -0.15
C ASP A 224 -5.36 3.63 -0.03
N PHE A 225 -6.15 3.52 -1.11
CA PHE A 225 -7.58 3.80 -1.10
C PHE A 225 -8.35 2.79 -0.24
N PHE A 226 -8.00 1.51 -0.34
CA PHE A 226 -8.58 0.46 0.49
C PHE A 226 -8.32 0.70 1.98
N LEU A 227 -7.07 1.05 2.34
CA LEU A 227 -6.70 1.36 3.72
C LEU A 227 -7.45 2.57 4.27
N ALA A 228 -7.56 3.63 3.47
CA ALA A 228 -8.25 4.85 3.88
C ALA A 228 -9.74 4.59 4.21
N LEU A 229 -10.38 3.64 3.50
CA LEU A 229 -11.74 3.20 3.79
C LEU A 229 -11.84 2.29 5.01
N LEU A 230 -10.83 1.45 5.28
CA LEU A 230 -10.79 0.60 6.47
C LEU A 230 -10.53 1.39 7.76
N HIS A 231 -9.69 2.44 7.68
CA HIS A 231 -9.31 3.28 8.83
C HIS A 231 -9.50 4.75 8.50
N PRO A 232 -10.71 5.29 8.67
CA PRO A 232 -10.98 6.71 8.41
C PRO A 232 -10.15 7.68 9.26
N THR A 233 -9.56 7.19 10.36
CA THR A 233 -8.68 7.96 11.26
C THR A 233 -7.22 7.97 10.83
N SER A 234 -6.82 7.13 9.87
CA SER A 234 -5.47 7.14 9.34
C SER A 234 -5.27 8.35 8.43
N HIS A 235 -4.22 9.14 8.68
CA HIS A 235 -3.91 10.27 7.81
C HIS A 235 -3.62 9.77 6.39
N PRO A 236 -4.30 10.29 5.36
CA PRO A 236 -4.06 9.88 3.99
C PRO A 236 -2.61 10.17 3.59
N LYS A 237 -1.82 9.13 3.33
CA LYS A 237 -0.41 9.27 2.93
C LYS A 237 -0.23 9.57 1.44
N SER A 238 -1.18 9.12 0.61
CA SER A 238 -1.05 9.20 -0.84
C SER A 238 -1.41 10.60 -1.38
N PRO A 239 -0.67 11.15 -2.36
CA PRO A 239 -0.92 12.47 -2.94
C PRO A 239 -2.34 12.67 -3.46
N TRP A 240 -2.97 11.64 -4.03
CA TRP A 240 -4.36 11.72 -4.47
C TRP A 240 -5.28 11.96 -3.26
N ALA A 241 -5.17 11.16 -2.21
CA ALA A 241 -6.00 11.32 -1.02
C ALA A 241 -5.76 12.68 -0.35
N ILE A 242 -4.54 13.24 -0.41
CA ILE A 242 -4.25 14.61 0.02
C ILE A 242 -4.90 15.64 -0.91
N SER A 243 -4.77 15.51 -2.23
CA SER A 243 -5.34 16.45 -3.20
C SER A 243 -6.87 16.47 -3.16
N TYR A 244 -7.49 15.32 -2.88
CA TYR A 244 -8.93 15.22 -2.66
C TYR A 244 -9.34 15.68 -1.25
N ALA A 245 -8.42 15.67 -0.28
CA ALA A 245 -8.65 16.20 1.07
C ALA A 245 -8.54 17.74 1.15
N THR A 246 -7.93 18.39 0.16
CA THR A 246 -7.88 19.84 0.04
C THR A 246 -8.91 20.33 -0.99
N PRO A 247 -9.98 21.04 -0.60
CA PRO A 247 -10.94 21.56 -1.57
C PRO A 247 -10.25 22.52 -2.56
N PRO A 248 -10.64 22.50 -3.86
CA PRO A 248 -9.97 23.27 -4.92
C PRO A 248 -10.24 24.79 -4.87
N PHE A 249 -10.99 25.28 -3.89
CA PHE A 249 -11.29 26.71 -3.74
C PHE A 249 -10.78 27.22 -2.39
N PRO A 250 -10.06 28.37 -2.34
CA PRO A 250 -9.86 29.06 -1.08
C PRO A 250 -11.25 29.41 -0.52
N PRO A 251 -11.48 29.20 0.79
CA PRO A 251 -12.76 29.54 1.39
C PRO A 251 -13.04 31.02 1.12
N ILE A 252 -14.12 31.29 0.37
CA ILE A 252 -14.64 32.64 0.23
C ILE A 252 -14.94 33.14 1.64
N HIS A 253 -14.36 34.29 1.95
CA HIS A 253 -14.23 34.89 3.27
C HIS A 253 -15.60 35.23 3.89
N LEU A 254 -16.33 34.25 4.40
CA LEU A 254 -17.46 34.45 5.31
C LEU A 254 -16.97 34.26 6.74
N SER A 255 -16.64 35.39 7.34
CA SER A 255 -16.18 35.55 8.71
C SER A 255 -17.24 35.14 9.72
N ILE A 256 -17.30 33.85 10.05
CA ILE A 256 -17.74 33.38 11.37
C ILE A 256 -16.71 32.35 11.83
N GLN A 257 -15.81 32.79 12.70
CA GLN A 257 -14.83 31.94 13.36
C GLN A 257 -15.55 30.92 14.25
N THR A 258 -15.76 29.71 13.72
CA THR A 258 -15.69 28.50 14.54
C THR A 258 -14.62 27.62 13.93
N LYS A 259 -13.55 27.42 14.69
CA LYS A 259 -12.35 26.68 14.32
C LYS A 259 -12.67 25.18 14.42
N THR A 260 -13.54 24.68 13.54
CA THR A 260 -13.85 23.25 13.45
C THR A 260 -12.95 22.62 12.39
N ASN A 261 -11.91 21.94 12.87
CA ASN A 261 -11.16 20.96 12.10
C ASN A 261 -12.15 19.89 11.63
N LEU A 262 -12.69 20.02 10.43
CA LEU A 262 -13.54 19.00 9.82
C LEU A 262 -12.71 17.72 9.65
N PRO A 263 -13.19 16.57 10.14
CA PRO A 263 -12.40 15.35 10.15
C PRO A 263 -12.25 14.76 8.72
N PRO A 264 -11.18 13.97 8.46
CA PRO A 264 -10.90 13.28 7.19
C PRO A 264 -12.03 12.44 6.54
N PRO A 265 -13.04 11.87 7.25
CA PRO A 265 -13.99 10.93 6.65
C PRO A 265 -14.86 11.50 5.52
N LEU A 266 -15.05 12.81 5.45
CA LEU A 266 -16.01 13.43 4.53
C LEU A 266 -15.55 13.46 3.06
N LEU A 267 -14.25 13.29 2.79
CA LEU A 267 -13.65 13.57 1.47
C LEU A 267 -13.43 12.31 0.63
N LEU A 268 -13.25 11.14 1.26
CA LEU A 268 -13.36 9.85 0.56
C LEU A 268 -14.78 9.60 0.05
N HIS A 269 -15.78 10.08 0.81
CA HIS A 269 -17.18 9.97 0.45
C HIS A 269 -17.51 10.73 -0.84
N SER A 270 -16.94 11.92 -1.04
CA SER A 270 -17.21 12.73 -2.24
C SER A 270 -16.65 12.10 -3.51
N SER A 271 -15.46 11.49 -3.45
CA SER A 271 -14.83 10.85 -4.62
C SER A 271 -15.61 9.60 -5.05
N LEU A 272 -15.97 8.73 -4.09
CA LEU A 272 -16.78 7.56 -4.38
C LEU A 272 -18.18 7.95 -4.88
N THR A 273 -18.81 8.97 -4.29
CA THR A 273 -20.13 9.46 -4.73
C THR A 273 -20.07 10.04 -6.15
N SER A 274 -18.99 10.77 -6.46
CA SER A 274 -18.74 11.28 -7.81
C SER A 274 -18.57 10.14 -8.79
N GLU A 275 -17.82 9.10 -8.43
CA GLU A 275 -17.61 7.93 -9.29
C GLU A 275 -18.91 7.15 -9.53
N ILE A 276 -19.73 6.96 -8.49
CA ILE A 276 -21.08 6.36 -8.59
C ILE A 276 -21.94 7.16 -9.57
N SER A 277 -22.01 8.48 -9.40
CA SER A 277 -22.79 9.37 -10.27
C SER A 277 -22.29 9.34 -11.72
N CYS A 278 -20.97 9.25 -11.91
CA CYS A 278 -20.34 9.19 -13.23
C CYS A 278 -20.51 7.85 -13.94
N MET A 279 -20.79 6.75 -13.23
CA MET A 279 -20.99 5.42 -13.85
C MET A 279 -22.11 5.44 -14.90
N LEU A 280 -23.25 6.04 -14.56
CA LEU A 280 -24.40 6.17 -15.46
C LEU A 280 -24.07 7.07 -16.65
N THR A 281 -23.37 8.17 -16.41
CA THR A 281 -22.93 9.08 -17.48
C THR A 281 -22.01 8.38 -18.48
N ARG A 282 -21.10 7.51 -18.01
CA ARG A 282 -20.21 6.73 -18.87
C ARG A 282 -20.94 5.72 -19.75
N GLN A 283 -22.03 5.14 -19.24
CA GLN A 283 -22.84 4.19 -20.00
C GLN A 283 -23.67 4.88 -21.09
N ASN A 284 -24.11 6.11 -20.85
CA ASN A 284 -25.03 6.85 -21.74
C ASN A 284 -24.33 7.85 -22.68
N ALA A 285 -23.04 8.13 -22.46
CA ALA A 285 -22.31 9.13 -23.23
C ALA A 285 -22.18 8.80 -24.72
N HIS A 286 -22.38 9.83 -25.55
CA HIS A 286 -22.08 9.84 -26.99
C HIS A 286 -21.14 11.01 -27.27
N PRO A 287 -19.90 10.80 -27.76
CA PRO A 287 -19.29 9.53 -28.18
C PRO A 287 -19.00 8.58 -27.01
N PRO A 288 -18.78 7.26 -27.29
CA PRO A 288 -18.51 6.28 -26.24
C PRO A 288 -17.28 6.69 -25.42
N GLN A 289 -17.46 6.87 -24.12
CA GLN A 289 -16.36 7.15 -23.20
C GLN A 289 -15.36 5.98 -23.13
N PRO A 290 -14.09 6.24 -22.75
CA PRO A 290 -13.15 5.17 -22.48
C PRO A 290 -13.78 4.19 -21.48
N ARG A 291 -13.61 2.89 -21.76
CA ARG A 291 -14.16 1.80 -20.92
C ARG A 291 -13.65 1.96 -19.48
N THR A 292 -14.31 1.38 -18.49
CA THR A 292 -13.75 1.39 -17.12
C THR A 292 -12.56 0.42 -17.02
N LEU A 293 -11.59 0.65 -16.13
CA LEU A 293 -10.51 -0.32 -15.88
C LEU A 293 -11.07 -1.67 -15.46
N THR A 294 -12.17 -1.65 -14.70
CA THR A 294 -12.89 -2.85 -14.30
C THR A 294 -13.45 -3.61 -15.52
N SER A 295 -14.03 -2.92 -16.50
CA SER A 295 -14.46 -3.56 -17.76
C SER A 295 -13.28 -4.13 -18.54
N CYS A 296 -12.15 -3.40 -18.59
CA CYS A 296 -10.91 -3.86 -19.23
C CYS A 296 -10.38 -5.13 -18.55
N LEU A 297 -10.31 -5.17 -17.22
CA LEU A 297 -9.90 -6.34 -16.43
C LEU A 297 -10.77 -7.55 -16.75
N ARG A 298 -12.10 -7.40 -16.70
CA ARG A 298 -13.04 -8.49 -16.97
C ARG A 298 -12.92 -9.00 -18.41
N ARG A 299 -12.76 -8.12 -19.39
CA ARG A 299 -12.59 -8.52 -20.80
C ARG A 299 -11.24 -9.18 -21.06
N ALA A 300 -10.17 -8.66 -20.47
CA ALA A 300 -8.85 -9.26 -20.56
C ALA A 300 -8.87 -10.68 -20.00
N LEU A 301 -9.46 -10.87 -18.81
CA LEU A 301 -9.58 -12.21 -18.21
C LEU A 301 -10.40 -13.16 -19.09
N ALA A 302 -11.56 -12.72 -19.58
CA ALA A 302 -12.41 -13.51 -20.47
C ALA A 302 -11.67 -13.94 -21.74
N ALA A 303 -10.92 -13.01 -22.37
CA ALA A 303 -10.13 -13.29 -23.55
C ALA A 303 -8.97 -14.26 -23.26
N ARG A 304 -8.30 -14.16 -22.10
CA ARG A 304 -7.22 -15.08 -21.71
C ARG A 304 -7.70 -16.51 -21.43
N LEU A 305 -8.97 -16.68 -21.08
CA LEU A 305 -9.57 -17.95 -20.72
C LEU A 305 -10.51 -18.51 -21.78
N ASP A 306 -10.63 -17.82 -22.92
CA ASP A 306 -11.57 -18.15 -23.99
C ASP A 306 -13.00 -18.41 -23.49
N CYS A 307 -13.49 -17.50 -22.63
CA CYS A 307 -14.78 -17.63 -21.97
C CYS A 307 -15.59 -16.34 -22.05
N HIS A 308 -16.89 -16.42 -21.71
CA HIS A 308 -17.73 -15.24 -21.66
C HIS A 308 -17.47 -14.45 -20.38
N PHE A 309 -17.53 -13.11 -20.42
CA PHE A 309 -17.20 -12.27 -19.25
C PHE A 309 -18.08 -12.54 -18.02
N SER A 310 -19.31 -13.04 -18.20
CA SER A 310 -20.19 -13.45 -17.09
C SER A 310 -19.67 -14.66 -16.32
N GLN A 311 -18.75 -15.44 -16.90
CA GLN A 311 -18.13 -16.62 -16.30
C GLN A 311 -16.85 -16.28 -15.53
N ASN A 312 -16.36 -15.03 -15.59
CA ASN A 312 -15.10 -14.62 -14.97
C ASN A 312 -14.98 -15.02 -13.50
N THR A 313 -16.04 -14.84 -12.71
CA THR A 313 -16.01 -15.19 -11.29
C THR A 313 -15.88 -16.71 -11.08
N ALA A 314 -16.62 -17.51 -11.85
CA ALA A 314 -16.54 -18.97 -11.76
C ALA A 314 -15.15 -19.48 -12.19
N GLN A 315 -14.64 -18.95 -13.31
CA GLN A 315 -13.32 -19.28 -13.82
C GLN A 315 -12.18 -18.84 -12.89
N MET A 316 -12.32 -17.67 -12.26
CA MET A 316 -11.40 -17.21 -11.21
C MET A 316 -11.32 -18.24 -10.08
N TRP A 317 -12.47 -18.69 -9.55
CA TRP A 317 -12.47 -19.72 -8.50
C TRP A 317 -11.89 -21.05 -8.96
N GLN A 318 -12.16 -21.47 -10.20
CA GLN A 318 -11.59 -22.69 -10.77
C GLN A 318 -10.05 -22.61 -10.86
N ILE A 319 -9.50 -21.49 -11.31
CA ILE A 319 -8.05 -21.31 -11.42
C ILE A 319 -7.41 -21.24 -10.04
N LEU A 320 -7.98 -20.43 -9.13
CA LEU A 320 -7.39 -20.30 -7.80
C LEU A 320 -7.51 -21.58 -6.97
N SER A 321 -8.55 -22.40 -7.17
CA SER A 321 -8.69 -23.68 -6.48
C SER A 321 -7.79 -24.78 -7.02
N SER A 322 -7.50 -24.77 -8.33
CA SER A 322 -6.56 -25.69 -8.97
C SER A 322 -5.09 -25.29 -8.79
N THR A 323 -4.85 -24.04 -8.35
CA THR A 323 -3.52 -23.50 -8.08
C THR A 323 -3.15 -23.62 -6.60
N ALA A 324 -1.98 -24.19 -6.30
CA ALA A 324 -1.43 -24.32 -4.95
C ALA A 324 -0.84 -23.00 -4.45
N PHE A 325 -1.71 -22.01 -4.16
CA PHE A 325 -1.31 -20.69 -3.63
C PHE A 325 -0.81 -20.71 -2.17
N ASP A 326 -1.09 -21.81 -1.47
CA ASP A 326 -0.71 -22.09 -0.09
C ASP A 326 0.80 -22.33 0.10
N ASP A 327 1.51 -22.80 -0.92
CA ASP A 327 2.95 -23.10 -0.87
C ASP A 327 3.75 -22.32 -1.93
N VAL A 328 3.36 -21.06 -2.15
CA VAL A 328 3.99 -20.19 -3.14
C VAL A 328 5.07 -19.38 -2.45
N GLY A 329 6.31 -19.82 -2.63
CA GLY A 329 7.48 -19.02 -2.23
C GLY A 329 7.48 -17.62 -2.86
N GLU A 330 8.16 -16.67 -2.21
CA GLU A 330 8.15 -15.26 -2.61
C GLU A 330 8.61 -15.03 -4.07
N GLU A 331 9.47 -15.89 -4.61
CA GLU A 331 9.89 -15.82 -6.03
C GLU A 331 8.72 -16.00 -7.00
N LYS A 332 7.84 -16.98 -6.75
CA LYS A 332 6.64 -17.18 -7.58
C LYS A 332 5.66 -16.02 -7.41
N VAL A 333 5.54 -15.44 -6.21
CA VAL A 333 4.77 -14.19 -5.99
C VAL A 333 5.29 -13.08 -6.88
N ILE A 334 6.61 -12.88 -6.93
CA ILE A 334 7.25 -11.89 -7.80
C ILE A 334 6.95 -12.15 -9.28
N GLN A 335 7.00 -13.41 -9.72
CA GLN A 335 6.67 -13.79 -11.11
C GLN A 335 5.22 -13.40 -11.47
N VAL A 336 4.24 -13.74 -10.61
CA VAL A 336 2.83 -13.35 -10.85
C VAL A 336 2.69 -11.83 -10.90
N VAL A 337 3.34 -11.10 -9.99
CA VAL A 337 3.26 -9.63 -9.95
C VAL A 337 3.89 -8.99 -11.18
N ARG A 338 4.97 -9.57 -11.72
CA ARG A 338 5.60 -9.14 -12.98
C ARG A 338 4.80 -9.52 -14.22
N GLY A 339 3.79 -10.37 -14.09
CA GLY A 339 2.98 -10.85 -15.20
C GLY A 339 3.71 -11.92 -16.01
N GLU A 340 4.63 -12.65 -15.37
CA GLU A 340 5.31 -13.80 -15.96
C GLU A 340 4.37 -15.02 -15.89
N VAL A 341 4.41 -15.87 -16.93
CA VAL A 341 3.62 -17.10 -16.97
C VAL A 341 4.28 -18.13 -16.06
N ILE A 342 3.51 -18.71 -15.13
CA ILE A 342 4.01 -19.80 -14.29
C ILE A 342 3.85 -21.11 -15.04
N GLU A 343 4.92 -21.56 -15.69
CA GLU A 343 4.88 -22.69 -16.61
C GLU A 343 4.66 -24.05 -15.92
N ARG A 344 5.10 -24.25 -14.66
CA ARG A 344 5.00 -25.53 -13.94
C ARG A 344 4.98 -25.35 -12.41
N GLY A 345 4.39 -26.33 -11.71
CA GLY A 345 4.52 -26.46 -10.24
C GLY A 345 3.49 -25.69 -9.42
N MET A 346 2.36 -25.35 -10.01
CA MET A 346 1.23 -24.73 -9.31
C MET A 346 -0.06 -25.56 -9.39
N LYS A 347 -0.17 -26.50 -10.33
CA LYS A 347 -1.33 -27.40 -10.37
C LYS A 347 -1.27 -28.35 -9.18
N ARG A 348 -2.35 -28.41 -8.39
CA ARG A 348 -2.52 -29.46 -7.38
C ARG A 348 -2.61 -30.79 -8.10
N ILE A 349 -1.71 -31.71 -7.73
CA ILE A 349 -1.85 -33.12 -8.08
C ILE A 349 -2.85 -33.66 -7.06
N PHE A 350 -4.06 -33.99 -7.51
CA PHE A 350 -5.09 -34.62 -6.69
C PHE A 350 -4.92 -36.13 -6.65
#